data_AF-A0A4Y2IE18-F1
#
_entry.id   AF-A0A4Y2IE18-F1
#
_cell.length_a   1.000
_cell.length_b   1.000
_cell.length_c   1.000
_cell.angle_alpha   90.00
_cell.angle_beta   90.00
_cell.angle_gamma   90.00
#
_symmetry.space_group_name_H-M   'P 1'
#
loop_
_entity.id
_entity.type
_entity.pdbx_description
1 polymer ?
#
loop_
_entity_poly.entity_id
_entity_poly.type
_entity_poly.pdbx_seq_one_letter_code
_entity_poly.pdbx_strand_id
1 'polypeptide(L)'
;MPRGISLTEFQKGQAIAYINDGKTILEITGILKISKSAISEFLKNPDAHGKREKTGRPRKLTPKEQRNLLRQLKKRGASIPTAQRESGLTHITRQIAFNYVQRSKQFQF
;
A
#
# COMPACT_ATOMS: atom_id res chain seq x y z
N MET A 1 -2.51 12.18 -6.43
CA MET A 1 -2.60 10.92 -7.22
C MET A 1 -1.57 10.97 -8.34
N PRO A 2 -0.88 9.87 -8.69
CA PRO A 2 0.01 9.88 -9.85
C PRO A 2 -0.83 10.29 -11.07
N ARG A 3 -0.35 11.31 -11.79
CA ARG A 3 -1.01 11.81 -13.00
C ARG A 3 -0.37 11.07 -14.17
N GLY A 4 -1.04 10.04 -14.69
CA GLY A 4 -0.62 9.35 -15.91
C GLY A 4 -0.30 7.86 -15.76
N ILE A 5 -0.17 7.23 -16.91
CA ILE A 5 0.16 5.81 -17.10
C ILE A 5 1.64 5.60 -16.71
N SER A 6 1.92 4.57 -15.92
CA SER A 6 3.31 4.20 -15.59
C SER A 6 4.00 3.60 -16.83
N LEU A 7 5.32 3.81 -16.97
CA LEU A 7 6.09 3.21 -18.07
C LEU A 7 5.88 1.70 -18.09
N THR A 8 5.47 1.17 -19.24
CA THR A 8 5.39 -0.27 -19.47
C THR A 8 6.80 -0.85 -19.54
N GLU A 9 6.95 -2.16 -19.29
CA GLU A 9 8.26 -2.83 -19.40
C GLU A 9 8.89 -2.66 -20.79
N PHE A 10 8.07 -2.68 -21.84
CA PHE A 10 8.52 -2.43 -23.20
C PHE A 10 9.09 -1.01 -23.38
N GLN A 11 8.39 0.00 -22.89
CA GLN A 11 8.85 1.40 -22.94
C GLN A 11 10.12 1.62 -22.12
N LYS A 12 10.27 0.92 -20.99
CA LYS A 12 11.50 0.92 -20.19
C LYS A 12 12.68 0.38 -21.00
N GLY A 13 12.50 -0.76 -21.68
CA GLY A 13 13.52 -1.35 -22.54
C GLY A 13 13.93 -0.43 -23.68
N GLN A 14 12.96 0.19 -24.36
CA GLN A 14 13.22 1.17 -25.43
C GLN A 14 13.97 2.41 -24.91
N ALA A 15 13.59 2.94 -23.75
CA ALA A 15 14.25 4.10 -23.17
C ALA A 15 15.73 3.82 -22.82
N ILE A 16 16.04 2.62 -22.32
CA ILE A 16 17.43 2.19 -22.08
C ILE A 16 18.19 2.09 -23.40
N ALA A 17 17.61 1.42 -24.40
CA ALA A 17 18.24 1.26 -25.71
C ALA A 17 18.59 2.61 -26.36
N TYR A 18 17.66 3.57 -26.33
CA TYR A 18 17.90 4.90 -26.92
C TYR A 18 18.92 5.74 -26.15
N ILE A 19 19.02 5.60 -24.83
CA ILE A 19 20.09 6.24 -24.06
C ILE A 19 21.45 5.64 -24.41
N ASN A 20 21.53 4.32 -24.55
CA ASN A 20 22.77 3.65 -24.96
C ASN A 20 23.19 4.03 -26.39
N ASP A 21 22.22 4.34 -27.26
CA ASP A 21 22.40 4.86 -28.62
C ASP A 21 22.78 6.37 -28.64
N GLY A 22 22.93 7.01 -27.47
CA GLY A 22 23.36 8.40 -27.35
C GLY A 22 22.25 9.44 -27.54
N LYS A 23 20.97 9.03 -27.62
CA LYS A 23 19.86 9.98 -27.77
C LYS A 23 19.64 10.78 -26.50
N THR A 24 19.20 12.01 -26.67
CA THR A 24 18.82 12.89 -25.56
C THR A 24 17.45 12.48 -25.01
N ILE A 25 17.20 12.82 -23.75
CA ILE A 25 15.89 12.58 -23.12
C ILE A 25 14.76 13.27 -23.91
N LEU A 26 15.00 14.43 -24.51
CA LEU A 26 13.99 15.13 -25.32
C LEU A 26 13.62 14.33 -26.57
N GLU A 27 14.58 13.76 -27.28
CA GLU A 27 14.32 12.91 -28.45
C GLU A 27 13.55 11.66 -28.06
N ILE A 28 13.94 11.02 -26.95
CA ILE A 28 13.24 9.83 -26.42
C ILE A 28 11.79 10.17 -26.07
N THR A 29 11.53 11.36 -25.51
CA THR A 29 10.14 11.80 -25.24
C THR A 29 9.33 11.99 -26.50
N GLY A 30 9.93 12.50 -27.58
CA GLY A 30 9.28 12.64 -28.88
C GLY A 30 8.95 11.30 -29.53
N ILE A 31 9.87 10.32 -29.43
CA ILE A 31 9.71 8.98 -29.97
C ILE A 31 8.66 8.18 -29.18
N LEU A 32 8.80 8.13 -27.85
CA LEU A 32 7.96 7.30 -26.98
C LEU A 32 6.64 7.95 -26.60
N LYS A 33 6.47 9.26 -26.84
CA LYS A 33 5.31 10.08 -26.41
C LYS A 33 5.06 9.99 -24.90
N ILE A 34 6.13 9.91 -24.12
CA ILE A 34 6.11 9.86 -22.65
C ILE A 34 6.65 11.17 -22.11
N SER A 35 6.17 11.60 -20.93
CA SER A 35 6.64 12.83 -20.30
C SER A 35 8.13 12.77 -19.96
N LYS A 36 8.80 13.92 -20.12
CA LYS A 36 10.21 14.10 -19.78
C LYS A 36 10.52 13.72 -18.34
N SER A 37 9.61 14.04 -17.41
CA SER A 37 9.76 13.73 -15.99
C SER A 37 9.77 12.23 -15.74
N ALA A 38 8.86 11.48 -16.38
CA ALA A 38 8.77 10.03 -16.18
C ALA A 38 9.99 9.29 -16.77
N ILE A 39 10.47 9.69 -17.95
CA ILE A 39 11.71 9.13 -18.52
C ILE A 39 12.92 9.49 -17.65
N SER A 40 13.04 10.75 -17.21
CA SER A 40 14.15 11.18 -16.36
C SER A 40 14.14 10.47 -15.00
N GLU A 41 12.98 10.29 -14.38
CA GLU A 41 12.84 9.56 -13.12
C GLU A 41 13.21 8.09 -13.28
N PHE A 42 12.77 7.46 -14.36
CA PHE A 42 13.13 6.08 -14.70
C PHE A 42 14.64 5.90 -14.90
N LEU A 43 15.27 6.74 -15.74
CA LEU A 43 16.70 6.62 -16.06
C LEU A 43 17.63 6.88 -14.89
N LYS A 44 17.19 7.62 -13.86
CA LYS A 44 17.98 7.81 -12.62
C LYS A 44 18.18 6.51 -11.86
N ASN A 45 17.16 5.64 -11.83
CA ASN A 45 17.17 4.39 -11.08
C ASN A 45 16.33 3.33 -11.82
N PRO A 46 16.83 2.80 -12.94
CA PRO A 46 16.05 1.89 -13.80
C PRO A 46 15.66 0.60 -13.07
N ASP A 47 16.55 0.06 -12.24
CA ASP A 47 16.32 -1.19 -11.51
C ASP A 47 15.26 -1.06 -10.41
N ALA A 48 15.14 0.10 -9.77
CA ALA A 48 14.21 0.33 -8.67
C ALA A 48 12.84 0.85 -9.14
N HIS A 49 12.74 1.31 -10.39
CA HIS A 49 11.56 2.01 -10.89
C HIS A 49 10.33 1.10 -11.01
N GLY A 50 9.32 1.39 -10.20
CA GLY A 50 8.06 0.64 -10.14
C GLY A 50 8.09 -0.57 -9.20
N LYS A 51 9.22 -0.88 -8.56
CA LYS A 51 9.32 -1.97 -7.58
C LYS A 51 8.86 -1.58 -6.17
N ARG A 52 8.68 -0.28 -5.90
CA ARG A 52 8.22 0.20 -4.60
C ARG A 52 6.73 -0.04 -4.44
N GLU A 53 6.38 -1.02 -3.62
CA GLU A 53 4.99 -1.19 -3.18
C GLU A 53 4.56 0.00 -2.33
N LYS A 54 3.39 0.56 -2.65
CA LYS A 54 2.79 1.59 -1.82
C LYS A 54 2.18 0.90 -0.60
N THR A 55 2.73 1.17 0.57
CA THR A 55 2.05 0.83 1.81
C THR A 55 0.70 1.55 1.82
N GLY A 56 -0.39 0.79 1.87
CA GLY A 56 -1.74 1.35 1.92
C GLY A 56 -1.96 2.21 3.17
N ARG A 57 -3.17 2.78 3.29
CA ARG A 57 -3.55 3.56 4.47
C ARG A 57 -3.30 2.73 5.74
N PRO A 58 -2.64 3.30 6.78
CA PRO A 58 -2.50 2.64 8.06
C PRO A 58 -3.86 2.18 8.59
N ARG A 59 -3.87 1.01 9.24
CA ARG A 59 -5.08 0.47 9.84
C ARG A 59 -5.54 1.38 10.98
N LYS A 60 -6.85 1.47 11.18
CA LYS A 60 -7.45 2.24 12.29
C LYS A 60 -7.05 1.72 13.67
N LEU A 61 -6.78 0.42 13.79
CA LEU A 61 -6.34 -0.22 15.03
C LEU A 61 -4.83 -0.38 15.05
N THR A 62 -4.19 0.15 16.07
CA THR A 62 -2.77 -0.09 16.35
C THR A 62 -2.54 -1.54 16.81
N PRO A 63 -1.31 -2.09 16.68
CA PRO A 63 -1.00 -3.44 17.16
C PRO A 63 -1.29 -3.66 18.65
N LYS A 64 -1.15 -2.61 19.47
CA LYS A 64 -1.44 -2.65 20.91
C LYS A 64 -2.94 -2.81 21.17
N GLU A 65 -3.76 -2.02 20.49
CA GLU A 65 -5.22 -2.05 20.59
C GLU A 65 -5.79 -3.37 20.09
N GLN A 66 -5.25 -3.87 18.98
CA GLN A 66 -5.53 -5.20 18.44
C GLN A 66 -5.32 -6.29 19.50
N ARG A 67 -4.16 -6.30 20.15
CA ARG A 67 -3.84 -7.27 21.21
C ARG A 67 -4.75 -7.14 22.43
N ASN A 68 -5.03 -5.91 22.87
CA ASN A 68 -5.92 -5.65 24.01
C ASN A 68 -7.34 -6.16 23.73
N LEU A 69 -7.87 -5.92 22.53
CA LEU A 69 -9.19 -6.38 22.12
C LEU A 69 -9.30 -7.91 22.17
N LEU A 70 -8.33 -8.64 21.60
CA LEU A 70 -8.32 -10.10 21.65
C LEU A 70 -8.17 -10.61 23.10
N ARG A 71 -7.39 -9.93 23.94
CA ARG A 71 -7.24 -10.30 25.36
C ARG A 71 -8.55 -10.15 26.11
N GLN A 72 -9.31 -9.08 25.90
CA GLN A 72 -10.62 -8.93 26.55
C GLN A 72 -11.61 -9.99 26.04
N LEU A 73 -11.58 -10.32 24.75
CA LEU A 73 -12.44 -11.37 24.17
C LEU A 73 -12.15 -12.78 24.70
N LYS A 74 -10.92 -13.07 25.15
CA LYS A 74 -10.59 -14.36 25.78
C LYS A 74 -11.18 -14.50 27.19
N LYS A 75 -11.66 -13.42 27.81
CA LYS A 75 -12.33 -13.50 29.11
C LYS A 75 -13.70 -14.15 28.94
N ARG A 76 -14.09 -14.98 29.91
CA ARG A 76 -15.36 -15.72 29.89
C ARG A 76 -16.55 -14.75 29.80
N GLY A 77 -17.44 -14.97 28.85
CA GLY A 77 -18.67 -14.17 28.67
C GLY A 77 -18.49 -12.84 27.93
N ALA A 78 -17.30 -12.54 27.40
CA ALA A 78 -17.06 -11.30 26.67
C ALA A 78 -17.62 -11.36 25.24
N SER A 79 -18.55 -10.46 24.93
CA SER A 79 -19.01 -10.19 23.57
C SER A 79 -18.13 -9.12 22.90
N ILE A 80 -18.15 -9.04 21.56
CA ILE A 80 -17.35 -8.03 20.84
C ILE A 80 -17.64 -6.58 21.30
N PRO A 81 -18.91 -6.16 21.52
CA PRO A 81 -19.20 -4.83 22.04
C PRO A 81 -18.67 -4.59 23.45
N THR A 82 -18.71 -5.60 24.33
CA THR A 82 -18.21 -5.48 25.71
C THR A 82 -16.69 -5.41 25.75
N ALA A 83 -16.01 -6.30 25.03
CA ALA A 83 -14.56 -6.29 24.88
C ALA A 83 -14.03 -4.99 24.24
N GLN A 84 -14.78 -4.40 23.31
CA GLN A 84 -14.45 -3.10 22.72
C GLN A 84 -14.46 -1.98 23.78
N ARG A 85 -15.51 -1.91 24.61
CA ARG A 85 -15.62 -0.91 25.69
C ARG A 85 -14.52 -1.11 26.73
N GLU A 86 -14.28 -2.34 27.17
CA GLU A 86 -13.23 -2.68 28.14
C GLU A 86 -11.81 -2.45 27.62
N SER A 87 -11.63 -2.37 26.30
CA SER A 87 -10.35 -2.05 25.66
C SER A 87 -10.14 -0.54 25.47
N GLY A 88 -11.11 0.31 25.83
CA GLY A 88 -11.06 1.75 25.62
C GLY A 88 -11.19 2.17 24.15
N LEU A 89 -11.70 1.28 23.28
CA LEU A 89 -11.77 1.51 21.83
C LEU A 89 -13.08 2.19 21.42
N THR A 90 -13.39 3.34 21.98
CA THR A 90 -14.62 4.10 21.67
C THR A 90 -14.54 4.81 20.32
N HIS A 91 -13.33 5.04 19.80
CA HIS A 91 -13.09 5.74 18.53
C HIS A 91 -13.31 4.86 17.27
N ILE A 92 -13.52 3.54 17.43
CA ILE A 92 -13.83 2.63 16.33
C ILE A 92 -15.30 2.21 16.37
N THR A 93 -15.82 1.80 15.22
CA THR A 93 -17.14 1.18 15.15
C THR A 93 -17.07 -0.29 15.55
N ARG A 94 -18.19 -0.83 16.05
CA ARG A 94 -18.36 -2.27 16.31
C ARG A 94 -17.96 -3.13 15.10
N GLN A 95 -18.29 -2.67 13.88
CA GLN A 95 -17.96 -3.38 12.65
C GLN A 95 -16.45 -3.51 12.42
N ILE A 96 -15.67 -2.48 12.76
CA ILE A 96 -14.21 -2.53 12.65
C ILE A 96 -13.64 -3.57 13.62
N ALA A 97 -14.14 -3.60 14.86
CA ALA A 97 -13.77 -4.60 15.84
C ALA A 97 -14.13 -6.01 15.35
N PHE A 98 -15.35 -6.22 14.87
CA PHE A 98 -15.81 -7.50 14.33
C PHE A 98 -14.94 -7.99 13.16
N ASN A 99 -14.71 -7.14 12.16
CA ASN A 99 -13.89 -7.47 11.00
C ASN A 99 -12.46 -7.85 11.39
N TYR A 100 -11.89 -7.19 12.40
CA TYR A 100 -10.58 -7.55 12.92
C TYR A 100 -10.58 -8.92 13.59
N VAL A 101 -11.55 -9.20 14.46
CA VAL A 101 -11.65 -10.48 15.18
C VAL A 101 -11.84 -11.64 14.20
N GLN A 102 -12.72 -11.49 13.20
CA GLN A 102 -12.93 -12.49 12.15
C GLN A 102 -11.63 -12.78 11.38
N ARG A 103 -10.88 -11.74 10.99
CA ARG A 103 -9.58 -11.88 10.33
C ARG A 103 -8.52 -12.56 11.19
N SER A 104 -8.62 -12.45 12.52
CA SER A 104 -7.66 -13.06 13.44
C SER A 104 -7.72 -14.59 13.44
N LYS A 105 -8.84 -15.19 13.01
CA LYS A 105 -9.12 -16.64 13.03
C LYS A 105 -8.95 -17.32 14.40
N GLN A 106 -8.91 -16.55 15.48
CA GLN A 106 -8.71 -17.07 16.85
C GLN A 106 -10.03 -17.48 17.53
N PHE A 107 -11.17 -17.07 16.96
CA PHE A 107 -12.49 -17.29 17.53
C PHE A 107 -13.41 -17.77 16.41
N GLN A 108 -14.18 -18.81 16.69
CA GLN A 108 -15.27 -19.28 15.84
C GLN A 108 -16.56 -18.68 16.41
N PHE A 109 -17.34 -17.97 15.58
CA PHE A 109 -18.62 -17.36 15.94
C PHE A 109 -19.72 -17.99 15.11
#